data_AF-A0A0D1ZSW8-F1
#
_entry.id   AF-A0A0D1ZSW8-F1
#
_cell.length_a   1.000
_cell.length_b   1.000
_cell.length_c   1.000
_cell.angle_alpha   90.00
_cell.angle_beta   90.00
_cell.angle_gamma   90.00
#
_symmetry.space_group_name_H-M   'P 1'
#
loop_
_entity.id
_entity.type
_entity.pdbx_description
1 polymer ?
#
loop_
_entity_poly.entity_id
_entity_poly.type
_entity_poly.pdbx_seq_one_letter_code
_entity_poly.pdbx_strand_id
1 'polypeptide(L)'
;MALLNISRIALTGLIGLGVASLHIFGESNGLFPTIVDFRTRGILPTHHTWTKSTFDTSITGFDPPDGLLATLLVFFWPLLDGENPAASLISIVFGGQAVAIWSVYVLEGWRKINQGRVISFTTIWGLVIQCIGYAVIGPLYLTIYLFTSPLVTSSAPLTPSALTIQEGNLSGLPFGIIIGFIFPSVLMALPTPSVLSLTSKITAILVWQAFPLWTTVYNYIWRFTLWPKIEYTKESDRLANQITILRNVYKFGLALSVPAHIATWTISLSTVAFPSLFTTAAQSELHPASVFLPPNPFGDAKSIDVAQGSKWFMQYDYAITSTAYVIWAIASRYSKSVKTATKDQSASLDALALVGILGKVALLGPFATALTLIWERDEIIFAQAGAVEEKKTS
;
A
#
# COMPACT_ATOMS: atom_id res chain seq x y z
N MET A 1 1.06 -7.24 26.22
CA MET A 1 -0.14 -8.08 25.94
C MET A 1 -1.39 -7.25 25.66
N ALA A 2 -1.75 -6.24 26.46
CA ALA A 2 -2.93 -5.41 26.21
C ALA A 2 -2.95 -4.73 24.82
N LEU A 3 -1.86 -4.08 24.43
CA LEU A 3 -1.73 -3.44 23.10
C LEU A 3 -2.02 -4.42 21.95
N LEU A 4 -1.40 -5.61 21.96
CA LEU A 4 -1.61 -6.63 20.94
C LEU A 4 -3.08 -7.07 20.84
N ASN A 5 -3.76 -7.25 21.97
CA ASN A 5 -5.17 -7.64 21.97
C ASN A 5 -6.07 -6.52 21.43
N ILE A 6 -5.81 -5.27 21.81
CA ILE A 6 -6.53 -4.11 21.27
C ILE A 6 -6.33 -4.02 19.76
N SER A 7 -5.10 -4.16 19.27
CA SER A 7 -4.81 -4.14 17.83
C SER A 7 -5.53 -5.26 17.08
N ARG A 8 -5.58 -6.49 17.62
CA ARG A 8 -6.32 -7.60 17.01
C ARG A 8 -7.82 -7.31 16.87
N ILE A 9 -8.44 -6.78 17.93
CA ILE A 9 -9.87 -6.41 17.93
C ILE A 9 -10.11 -5.30 16.90
N ALA A 10 -9.29 -4.25 16.93
CA ALA A 10 -9.41 -3.12 16.02
C ALA A 10 -9.30 -3.55 14.56
N LEU A 11 -8.27 -4.33 14.20
CA LEU A 11 -8.09 -4.81 12.82
C LEU A 11 -9.24 -5.72 12.36
N THR A 12 -9.76 -6.57 13.25
CA THR A 12 -10.91 -7.43 12.93
C THR A 12 -12.16 -6.58 12.65
N GLY A 13 -12.40 -5.55 13.44
CA GLY A 13 -13.50 -4.60 13.22
C GLY A 13 -13.38 -3.85 11.89
N LEU A 14 -12.15 -3.47 11.49
CA LEU A 14 -11.89 -2.80 10.22
C LEU A 14 -12.23 -3.66 8.99
N ILE A 15 -12.20 -4.99 9.08
CA ILE A 15 -12.64 -5.87 7.99
C ILE A 15 -14.13 -5.63 7.70
N GLY A 16 -14.97 -5.63 8.75
CA GLY A 16 -16.40 -5.38 8.60
C GLY A 16 -16.70 -3.99 8.08
N LEU A 17 -15.96 -2.98 8.55
CA LEU A 17 -16.06 -1.62 8.03
C LEU A 17 -15.64 -1.54 6.55
N GLY A 18 -14.57 -2.24 6.15
CA GLY A 18 -14.16 -2.34 4.75
C GLY A 18 -15.23 -2.93 3.86
N VAL A 19 -15.87 -4.03 4.29
CA VAL A 19 -16.97 -4.65 3.52
C VAL A 19 -18.16 -3.71 3.40
N ALA A 20 -18.53 -3.04 4.51
CA ALA A 20 -19.62 -2.07 4.52
C ALA A 20 -19.33 -0.88 3.59
N SER A 21 -18.15 -0.29 3.69
CA SER A 21 -17.77 0.92 2.96
C SER A 21 -17.44 0.69 1.48
N LEU A 22 -16.84 -0.44 1.11
CA LEU A 22 -16.47 -0.72 -0.28
C LEU A 22 -17.60 -1.42 -1.02
N HIS A 23 -18.15 -2.49 -0.44
CA HIS A 23 -19.05 -3.37 -1.18
C HIS A 23 -20.54 -3.05 -0.96
N ILE A 24 -20.98 -2.98 0.30
CA ILE A 24 -22.40 -2.70 0.59
C ILE A 24 -22.74 -1.26 0.18
N PHE A 25 -21.88 -0.31 0.51
CA PHE A 25 -22.04 1.07 0.09
C PHE A 25 -21.84 1.22 -1.42
N GLY A 26 -20.86 0.56 -2.05
CA GLY A 26 -20.67 0.59 -3.51
C GLY A 26 -21.85 0.03 -4.31
N GLU A 27 -22.53 -0.99 -3.79
CA GLU A 27 -23.76 -1.50 -4.39
C GLU A 27 -24.92 -0.51 -4.18
N SER A 28 -25.15 -0.11 -2.93
CA SER A 28 -26.29 0.73 -2.58
C SER A 28 -26.19 2.15 -3.12
N ASN A 29 -24.99 2.72 -3.26
CA ASN A 29 -24.77 4.07 -3.78
C ASN A 29 -24.86 4.16 -5.31
N GLY A 30 -24.95 3.02 -6.01
CA GLY A 30 -25.09 2.93 -7.46
C GLY A 30 -23.80 2.68 -8.23
N LEU A 31 -22.61 2.72 -7.59
CA LEU A 31 -21.33 2.53 -8.27
C LEU A 31 -21.25 1.20 -9.03
N PHE A 32 -21.49 0.07 -8.38
CA PHE A 32 -21.35 -1.24 -9.04
C PHE A 32 -22.41 -1.48 -10.13
N PRO A 33 -23.71 -1.16 -9.92
CA PRO A 33 -24.68 -1.20 -11.00
C PRO A 33 -24.26 -0.36 -12.22
N THR A 34 -23.74 0.85 -12.00
CA THR A 34 -23.25 1.69 -13.10
C THR A 34 -22.02 1.09 -13.77
N ILE A 35 -21.04 0.54 -13.02
CA ILE A 35 -19.89 -0.15 -13.63
C ILE A 35 -20.33 -1.32 -14.51
N VAL A 36 -21.30 -2.13 -14.05
CA VAL A 36 -21.86 -3.24 -14.83
C VAL A 36 -22.48 -2.73 -16.13
N ASP A 37 -23.24 -1.64 -16.09
CA ASP A 37 -23.83 -1.02 -17.30
C ASP A 37 -22.77 -0.52 -18.30
N PHE A 38 -21.71 0.14 -17.84
CA PHE A 38 -20.60 0.58 -18.69
C PHE A 38 -19.84 -0.62 -19.29
N ARG A 39 -19.58 -1.65 -18.48
CA ARG A 39 -18.95 -2.90 -18.92
C ARG A 39 -19.78 -3.60 -19.98
N THR A 40 -21.08 -3.81 -19.76
CA THR A 40 -21.98 -4.51 -20.69
C THR A 40 -22.07 -3.81 -22.04
N ARG A 41 -21.96 -2.48 -22.04
CA ARG A 41 -21.94 -1.66 -23.26
C ARG A 41 -20.56 -1.53 -23.91
N GLY A 42 -19.49 -2.00 -23.26
CA GLY A 42 -18.12 -1.86 -23.75
C GLY A 42 -17.67 -0.42 -23.93
N ILE A 43 -18.10 0.48 -23.02
CA ILE A 43 -17.78 1.92 -23.09
C ILE A 43 -17.03 2.40 -21.84
N LEU A 44 -16.16 3.38 -22.03
CA LEU A 44 -15.42 4.02 -20.95
C LEU A 44 -16.22 5.19 -20.33
N PRO A 45 -16.10 5.41 -19.01
CA PRO A 45 -16.79 6.49 -18.30
C PRO A 45 -16.06 7.83 -18.44
N THR A 46 -16.13 8.45 -19.62
CA THR A 46 -15.55 9.77 -19.92
C THR A 46 -16.60 10.89 -19.80
N HIS A 47 -16.21 12.09 -19.34
CA HIS A 47 -17.11 13.25 -19.27
C HIS A 47 -17.42 13.86 -20.66
N HIS A 48 -16.54 13.68 -21.63
CA HIS A 48 -16.72 14.26 -22.96
C HIS A 48 -17.79 13.51 -23.79
N THR A 49 -18.98 14.11 -23.86
CA THR A 49 -20.19 13.58 -24.50
C THR A 49 -20.11 13.35 -26.02
N TRP A 50 -19.03 13.79 -26.69
CA TRP A 50 -18.95 13.83 -28.15
C TRP A 50 -18.21 12.65 -28.78
N THR A 51 -17.45 11.88 -27.98
CA THR A 51 -16.75 10.67 -28.43
C THR A 51 -16.92 9.58 -27.38
N LYS A 52 -17.82 8.64 -27.62
CA LYS A 52 -17.90 7.41 -26.82
C LYS A 52 -16.65 6.58 -27.07
N SER A 53 -15.71 6.58 -26.14
CA SER A 53 -14.56 5.68 -26.20
C SER A 53 -15.01 4.27 -25.81
N THR A 54 -14.83 3.32 -26.72
CA THR A 54 -15.18 1.92 -26.51
C THR A 54 -13.94 1.09 -26.18
N PHE A 55 -14.15 -0.07 -25.56
CA PHE A 55 -13.12 -1.07 -25.34
C PHE A 55 -13.67 -2.47 -25.63
N ASP A 56 -12.79 -3.39 -26.01
CA ASP A 56 -13.18 -4.78 -26.21
C ASP A 56 -13.34 -5.48 -24.86
N THR A 57 -14.50 -6.11 -24.65
CA THR A 57 -14.78 -6.88 -23.44
C THR A 57 -14.17 -8.28 -23.48
N SER A 58 -13.79 -8.80 -24.66
CA SER A 58 -13.10 -10.09 -24.84
C SER A 58 -11.58 -9.93 -24.70
N ILE A 59 -11.12 -9.54 -23.52
CA ILE A 59 -9.73 -9.12 -23.25
C ILE A 59 -8.73 -10.29 -23.39
N THR A 60 -9.05 -11.44 -22.82
CA THR A 60 -8.24 -12.67 -22.85
C THR A 60 -8.90 -13.77 -23.68
N GLY A 61 -10.19 -13.63 -23.96
CA GLY A 61 -11.02 -14.65 -24.63
C GLY A 61 -11.62 -15.67 -23.66
N PHE A 62 -11.48 -15.46 -22.35
CA PHE A 62 -11.97 -16.36 -21.30
C PHE A 62 -12.77 -15.62 -20.24
N ASP A 63 -13.95 -16.15 -19.92
CA ASP A 63 -14.78 -15.76 -18.78
C ASP A 63 -14.59 -16.81 -17.66
N PRO A 64 -14.46 -16.46 -16.36
CA PRO A 64 -14.63 -15.14 -15.71
C PRO A 64 -13.57 -14.01 -15.86
N PRO A 65 -12.28 -14.25 -16.21
CA PRO A 65 -11.24 -13.21 -16.14
C PRO A 65 -11.56 -11.91 -16.88
N ASP A 66 -12.16 -12.02 -18.06
CA ASP A 66 -12.54 -10.86 -18.88
C ASP A 66 -13.55 -9.95 -18.18
N GLY A 67 -14.48 -10.54 -17.42
CA GLY A 67 -15.43 -9.77 -16.64
C GLY A 67 -14.80 -8.96 -15.51
N LEU A 68 -13.83 -9.54 -14.80
CA LEU A 68 -13.09 -8.85 -13.76
C LEU A 68 -12.23 -7.73 -14.35
N LEU A 69 -11.48 -8.01 -15.42
CA LEU A 69 -10.60 -7.03 -16.06
C LEU A 69 -11.39 -5.84 -16.65
N ALA A 70 -12.55 -6.09 -17.27
CA ALA A 70 -13.42 -5.04 -17.75
C ALA A 70 -13.99 -4.18 -16.60
N THR A 71 -14.36 -4.81 -15.49
CA THR A 71 -14.84 -4.11 -14.27
C THR A 71 -13.74 -3.18 -13.72
N LEU A 72 -12.52 -3.70 -13.59
CA LEU A 72 -11.38 -2.92 -13.11
C LEU A 72 -11.02 -1.79 -14.07
N LEU A 73 -11.08 -2.01 -15.39
CA LEU A 73 -10.84 -0.97 -16.39
C LEU A 73 -11.83 0.20 -16.23
N VAL A 74 -13.14 -0.09 -16.15
CA VAL A 74 -14.18 0.93 -15.96
C VAL A 74 -13.99 1.66 -14.63
N PHE A 75 -13.67 0.94 -13.55
CA PHE A 75 -13.44 1.52 -12.23
C PHE A 75 -12.24 2.47 -12.20
N PHE A 76 -11.10 2.06 -12.78
CA PHE A 76 -9.85 2.82 -12.73
C PHE A 76 -9.76 3.93 -13.78
N TRP A 77 -10.50 3.86 -14.87
CA TRP A 77 -10.47 4.88 -15.93
C TRP A 77 -10.63 6.33 -15.41
N PRO A 78 -11.69 6.68 -14.67
CA PRO A 78 -11.90 8.06 -14.22
C PRO A 78 -10.95 8.49 -13.09
N LEU A 79 -10.19 7.55 -12.53
CA LEU A 79 -9.15 7.83 -11.54
C LEU A 79 -7.84 8.28 -12.19
N LEU A 80 -7.70 8.11 -13.51
CA LEU A 80 -6.43 8.20 -14.24
C LEU A 80 -6.53 9.02 -15.53
N ASP A 81 -7.74 9.41 -15.96
CA ASP A 81 -7.98 10.19 -17.17
C ASP A 81 -7.59 11.67 -17.02
N GLY A 82 -7.54 12.18 -15.77
CA GLY A 82 -7.25 13.57 -15.46
C GLY A 82 -8.47 14.49 -15.59
N GLU A 83 -9.65 13.95 -15.93
CA GLU A 83 -10.91 14.71 -16.04
C GLU A 83 -11.56 14.93 -14.66
N ASN A 84 -11.17 14.12 -13.66
CA ASN A 84 -11.74 14.12 -12.32
C ASN A 84 -10.63 14.45 -11.29
N PRO A 85 -10.37 15.74 -10.99
CA PRO A 85 -9.19 16.15 -10.22
C PRO A 85 -9.14 15.56 -8.82
N ALA A 86 -10.27 15.53 -8.10
CA ALA A 86 -10.36 14.95 -6.77
C ALA A 86 -10.07 13.44 -6.76
N ALA A 87 -10.67 12.72 -7.71
CA ALA A 87 -10.53 11.28 -7.86
C ALA A 87 -9.10 10.89 -8.27
N SER A 88 -8.49 11.69 -9.13
CA SER A 88 -7.09 11.54 -9.54
C SER A 88 -6.15 11.82 -8.37
N LEU A 89 -6.40 12.88 -7.60
CA LEU A 89 -5.53 13.27 -6.49
C LEU A 89 -5.52 12.25 -5.34
N ILE A 90 -6.69 11.68 -4.96
CA ILE A 90 -6.73 10.59 -3.98
C ILE A 90 -6.01 9.33 -4.49
N SER A 91 -6.09 9.07 -5.79
CA SER A 91 -5.39 7.93 -6.41
C SER A 91 -3.88 8.12 -6.46
N ILE A 92 -3.40 9.36 -6.65
CA ILE A 92 -1.97 9.72 -6.60
C ILE A 92 -1.40 9.48 -5.21
N VAL A 93 -2.06 9.96 -4.14
CA VAL A 93 -1.54 9.74 -2.78
C VAL A 93 -1.59 8.28 -2.39
N PHE A 94 -2.65 7.55 -2.76
CA PHE A 94 -2.74 6.13 -2.47
C PHE A 94 -1.67 5.35 -3.26
N GLY A 95 -1.60 5.52 -4.58
CA GLY A 95 -0.60 4.85 -5.42
C GLY A 95 0.85 5.20 -5.04
N GLY A 96 1.12 6.46 -4.71
CA GLY A 96 2.44 6.89 -4.24
C GLY A 96 2.82 6.26 -2.90
N GLN A 97 1.91 6.31 -1.91
CA GLN A 97 2.13 5.66 -0.62
C GLN A 97 2.11 4.12 -0.70
N ALA A 98 1.56 3.56 -1.78
CA ALA A 98 1.57 2.12 -2.01
C ALA A 98 3.00 1.55 -2.19
N VAL A 99 4.00 2.38 -2.52
CA VAL A 99 5.39 1.96 -2.52
C VAL A 99 5.84 1.55 -1.11
N ALA A 100 5.54 2.36 -0.09
CA ALA A 100 5.89 2.07 1.29
C ALA A 100 5.12 0.86 1.83
N ILE A 101 3.80 0.79 1.59
CA ILE A 101 3.00 -0.33 2.07
C ILE A 101 3.44 -1.65 1.42
N TRP A 102 3.69 -1.67 0.10
CA TRP A 102 4.11 -2.88 -0.60
C TRP A 102 5.51 -3.31 -0.17
N SER A 103 6.42 -2.36 0.07
CA SER A 103 7.75 -2.64 0.61
C SER A 103 7.66 -3.32 1.97
N VAL A 104 6.95 -2.74 2.94
CA VAL A 104 6.85 -3.33 4.29
C VAL A 104 6.11 -4.66 4.27
N TYR A 105 5.07 -4.76 3.45
CA TYR A 105 4.26 -5.96 3.27
C TYR A 105 5.10 -7.14 2.77
N VAL A 106 5.91 -6.92 1.72
CA VAL A 106 6.79 -7.94 1.15
C VAL A 106 7.93 -8.30 2.11
N LEU A 107 8.57 -7.30 2.72
CA LEU A 107 9.63 -7.53 3.70
C LEU A 107 9.16 -8.44 4.83
N GLU A 108 8.00 -8.14 5.41
CA GLU A 108 7.47 -8.91 6.53
C GLU A 108 7.02 -10.32 6.14
N GLY A 109 6.45 -10.50 4.94
CA GLY A 109 6.13 -11.82 4.42
C GLY A 109 7.38 -12.68 4.18
N TRP A 110 8.49 -12.07 3.74
CA TRP A 110 9.72 -12.77 3.38
C TRP A 110 10.71 -13.00 4.52
N ARG A 111 10.44 -12.47 5.73
CA ARG A 111 11.26 -12.74 6.91
C ARG A 111 11.43 -14.24 7.11
N LYS A 112 12.65 -14.67 7.44
CA LYS A 112 12.99 -16.09 7.69
C LYS A 112 12.00 -16.76 8.63
N ILE A 113 11.60 -16.09 9.70
CA ILE A 113 10.68 -16.64 10.70
C ILE A 113 9.22 -16.81 10.23
N ASN A 114 8.84 -16.15 9.13
CA ASN A 114 7.52 -16.24 8.52
C ASN A 114 7.47 -17.21 7.32
N GLN A 115 8.60 -17.80 6.93
CA GLN A 115 8.67 -18.71 5.78
C GLN A 115 7.69 -19.88 5.91
N GLY A 116 6.98 -20.17 4.82
CA GLY A 116 5.99 -21.25 4.73
C GLY A 116 4.65 -20.94 5.40
N ARG A 117 4.45 -19.75 5.96
CA ARG A 117 3.17 -19.33 6.56
C ARG A 117 2.26 -18.69 5.52
N VAL A 118 0.96 -18.69 5.78
CA VAL A 118 -0.05 -18.06 4.90
C VAL A 118 0.29 -16.59 4.60
N ILE A 119 0.85 -15.87 5.57
CA ILE A 119 1.27 -14.47 5.41
C ILE A 119 2.51 -14.28 4.50
N SER A 120 3.27 -15.34 4.23
CA SER A 120 4.46 -15.26 3.37
C SER A 120 4.16 -15.31 1.87
N PHE A 121 2.93 -15.70 1.48
CA PHE A 121 2.49 -15.73 0.09
C PHE A 121 2.01 -14.35 -0.39
N THR A 122 2.93 -13.38 -0.35
CA THR A 122 2.63 -11.96 -0.57
C THR A 122 2.03 -11.67 -1.95
N THR A 123 2.46 -12.37 -2.99
CA THR A 123 1.89 -12.27 -4.35
C THR A 123 0.41 -12.67 -4.39
N ILE A 124 0.03 -13.78 -3.73
CA ILE A 124 -1.33 -14.31 -3.75
C ILE A 124 -2.27 -13.31 -3.08
N TRP A 125 -1.90 -12.86 -1.88
CA TRP A 125 -2.65 -11.83 -1.18
C TRP A 125 -2.75 -10.52 -1.97
N GLY A 126 -1.66 -10.09 -2.62
CA GLY A 126 -1.69 -8.92 -3.51
C GLY A 126 -2.71 -9.07 -4.64
N LEU A 127 -2.79 -10.25 -5.26
CA LEU A 127 -3.80 -10.52 -6.30
C LEU A 127 -5.22 -10.54 -5.72
N VAL A 128 -5.42 -11.10 -4.53
CA VAL A 128 -6.72 -11.08 -3.84
C VAL A 128 -7.14 -9.65 -3.49
N ILE A 129 -6.19 -8.80 -3.10
CA ILE A 129 -6.42 -7.37 -2.85
C ILE A 129 -6.92 -6.67 -4.13
N GLN A 130 -6.37 -6.99 -5.31
CA GLN A 130 -6.84 -6.41 -6.57
C GLN A 130 -8.29 -6.79 -6.91
N CYS A 131 -8.77 -7.94 -6.43
CA CYS A 131 -10.13 -8.40 -6.69
C CYS A 131 -11.17 -7.83 -5.72
N ILE A 132 -10.78 -7.55 -4.47
CA ILE A 132 -11.73 -7.24 -3.37
C ILE A 132 -11.55 -5.80 -2.84
N GLY A 133 -10.33 -5.26 -2.88
CA GLY A 133 -9.99 -3.96 -2.30
C GLY A 133 -9.14 -4.08 -1.04
N TYR A 134 -8.28 -3.10 -0.85
CA TYR A 134 -7.29 -3.08 0.24
C TYR A 134 -7.95 -2.95 1.63
N ALA A 135 -9.08 -2.25 1.76
CA ALA A 135 -9.75 -2.00 3.03
C ALA A 135 -10.43 -3.24 3.62
N VAL A 136 -10.63 -4.29 2.82
CA VAL A 136 -11.09 -5.59 3.32
C VAL A 136 -9.91 -6.50 3.56
N ILE A 137 -9.07 -6.67 2.53
CA ILE A 137 -8.03 -7.71 2.53
C ILE A 137 -6.79 -7.29 3.32
N GLY A 138 -6.43 -6.00 3.33
CA GLY A 138 -5.36 -5.46 4.15
C GLY A 138 -5.58 -5.73 5.65
N PRO A 139 -6.68 -5.28 6.26
CA PRO A 139 -6.99 -5.59 7.67
C PRO A 139 -7.10 -7.09 7.94
N LEU A 140 -7.65 -7.89 7.02
CA LEU A 140 -7.70 -9.35 7.14
C LEU A 140 -6.31 -9.96 7.21
N TYR A 141 -5.44 -9.62 6.24
CA TYR A 141 -4.05 -10.07 6.21
C TYR A 141 -3.32 -9.71 7.50
N LEU A 142 -3.44 -8.46 7.95
CA LEU A 142 -2.78 -7.97 9.16
C LEU A 142 -3.35 -8.61 10.43
N THR A 143 -4.64 -8.94 10.46
CA THR A 143 -5.25 -9.71 11.54
C THR A 143 -4.62 -11.10 11.61
N ILE A 144 -4.58 -11.84 10.50
CA ILE A 144 -3.92 -13.15 10.41
C ILE A 144 -2.45 -13.02 10.82
N TYR A 145 -1.76 -11.98 10.38
CA TYR A 145 -0.38 -11.71 10.80
C TYR A 145 -0.26 -11.57 12.33
N LEU A 146 -1.09 -10.75 12.98
CA LEU A 146 -1.05 -10.56 14.44
C LEU A 146 -1.40 -11.82 15.23
N PHE A 147 -2.15 -12.76 14.64
CA PHE A 147 -2.49 -14.04 15.26
C PHE A 147 -1.49 -15.16 14.99
N THR A 148 -0.75 -15.12 13.88
CA THR A 148 0.07 -16.26 13.43
C THR A 148 1.56 -15.98 13.30
N SER A 149 1.98 -14.72 13.13
CA SER A 149 3.40 -14.40 12.94
C SER A 149 4.17 -14.54 14.26
N PRO A 150 5.24 -15.35 14.31
CA PRO A 150 6.09 -15.42 15.50
C PRO A 150 6.79 -14.09 15.82
N LEU A 151 6.87 -13.16 14.85
CA LEU A 151 7.37 -11.81 15.06
C LEU A 151 6.59 -11.06 16.13
N VAL A 152 5.31 -11.40 16.31
CA VAL A 152 4.44 -10.76 17.31
C VAL A 152 3.99 -11.75 18.38
N THR A 153 3.75 -13.02 18.03
CA THR A 153 3.16 -14.00 18.95
C THR A 153 4.15 -14.72 19.84
N SER A 154 5.41 -14.90 19.41
CA SER A 154 6.42 -15.60 20.20
C SER A 154 6.76 -14.84 21.48
N SER A 155 6.83 -15.54 22.61
CA SER A 155 7.31 -14.99 23.89
C SER A 155 8.83 -14.78 23.92
N ALA A 156 9.56 -15.41 23.00
CA ALA A 156 11.00 -15.23 22.89
C ALA A 156 11.34 -13.83 22.34
N PRO A 157 12.45 -13.20 22.83
CA PRO A 157 12.99 -11.99 22.24
C PRO A 157 13.28 -12.18 20.75
N LEU A 158 13.07 -11.14 19.95
CA LEU A 158 13.41 -11.16 18.54
C LEU A 158 14.91 -11.13 18.35
N THR A 159 15.41 -11.91 17.38
CA THR A 159 16.82 -11.95 17.01
C THR A 159 17.01 -11.43 15.58
N PRO A 160 18.18 -10.86 15.25
CA PRO A 160 18.47 -10.45 13.88
C PRO A 160 18.32 -11.56 12.86
N SER A 161 18.78 -12.77 13.18
CA SER A 161 18.65 -13.94 12.30
C SER A 161 17.20 -14.28 11.95
N ALA A 162 16.23 -14.02 12.85
CA ALA A 162 14.81 -14.23 12.58
C ALA A 162 14.24 -13.23 11.54
N LEU A 163 14.86 -12.05 11.44
CA LEU A 163 14.47 -10.97 10.53
C LEU A 163 15.19 -11.01 9.18
N THR A 164 16.14 -11.93 8.99
CA THR A 164 16.87 -12.03 7.73
C THR A 164 15.94 -12.41 6.58
N ILE A 165 16.28 -11.93 5.39
CA ILE A 165 15.62 -12.25 4.12
C ILE A 165 16.72 -12.74 3.17
N GLN A 166 16.38 -13.61 2.22
CA GLN A 166 17.34 -14.01 1.19
C GLN A 166 17.83 -12.76 0.43
N GLU A 167 19.15 -12.55 0.38
CA GLU A 167 19.73 -11.25 -0.01
C GLU A 167 19.39 -10.82 -1.43
N GLY A 168 19.37 -11.75 -2.39
CA GLY A 168 19.00 -11.43 -3.77
C GLY A 168 17.55 -10.95 -3.90
N ASN A 169 16.62 -11.55 -3.16
CA ASN A 169 15.24 -11.09 -3.07
C ASN A 169 15.17 -9.72 -2.39
N LEU A 170 15.89 -9.54 -1.28
CA LEU A 170 15.89 -8.29 -0.51
C LEU A 170 16.44 -7.12 -1.34
N SER A 171 17.59 -7.32 -2.00
CA SER A 171 18.24 -6.28 -2.81
C SER A 171 17.48 -6.00 -4.11
N GLY A 172 16.81 -7.00 -4.67
CA GLY A 172 15.99 -6.84 -5.88
C GLY A 172 14.64 -6.21 -5.64
N LEU A 173 14.23 -5.95 -4.39
CA LEU A 173 12.88 -5.48 -4.09
C LEU A 173 12.60 -4.11 -4.72
N PRO A 174 13.49 -3.09 -4.60
CA PRO A 174 13.30 -1.81 -5.30
C PRO A 174 13.18 -1.98 -6.82
N PHE A 175 14.01 -2.83 -7.43
CA PHE A 175 13.94 -3.10 -8.87
C PHE A 175 12.58 -3.70 -9.28
N GLY A 176 12.12 -4.72 -8.54
CA GLY A 176 10.82 -5.33 -8.74
C GLY A 176 9.67 -4.32 -8.63
N ILE A 177 9.72 -3.42 -7.64
CA ILE A 177 8.71 -2.37 -7.45
C ILE A 177 8.75 -1.33 -8.57
N ILE A 178 9.93 -0.92 -9.02
CA ILE A 178 10.07 0.04 -10.11
C ILE A 178 9.44 -0.48 -11.39
N ILE A 179 9.82 -1.69 -11.82
CA ILE A 179 9.37 -2.23 -13.11
C ILE A 179 7.96 -2.81 -13.02
N GLY A 180 7.64 -3.49 -11.91
CA GLY A 180 6.37 -4.20 -11.75
C GLY A 180 5.21 -3.33 -11.28
N PHE A 181 5.47 -2.17 -10.67
CA PHE A 181 4.42 -1.31 -10.11
C PHE A 181 4.54 0.16 -10.56
N ILE A 182 5.67 0.81 -10.33
CA ILE A 182 5.81 2.26 -10.57
C ILE A 182 5.71 2.58 -12.06
N PHE A 183 6.50 1.89 -12.89
CA PHE A 183 6.52 2.14 -14.33
C PHE A 183 5.13 1.93 -14.98
N PRO A 184 4.42 0.81 -14.74
CA PRO A 184 3.05 0.64 -15.22
C PRO A 184 2.08 1.70 -14.69
N SER A 185 2.21 2.12 -13.42
CA SER A 185 1.37 3.18 -12.83
C SER A 185 1.55 4.52 -13.56
N VAL A 186 2.80 4.87 -13.91
CA VAL A 186 3.09 6.07 -14.69
C VAL A 186 2.44 5.97 -16.07
N LEU A 187 2.58 4.84 -16.77
CA LEU A 187 1.97 4.66 -18.10
C LEU A 187 0.44 4.85 -18.07
N MET A 188 -0.23 4.33 -17.04
CA MET A 188 -1.67 4.50 -16.88
C MET A 188 -2.10 5.95 -16.65
N ALA A 189 -1.28 6.73 -15.96
CA ALA A 189 -1.54 8.13 -15.64
C ALA A 189 -1.22 9.09 -16.79
N LEU A 190 -0.54 8.64 -17.84
CA LEU A 190 -0.24 9.49 -18.99
C LEU A 190 -1.54 9.89 -19.75
N PRO A 191 -1.59 11.11 -20.29
CA PRO A 191 -2.78 11.60 -20.96
C PRO A 191 -2.98 10.94 -22.33
N THR A 192 -4.25 10.75 -22.67
CA THR A 192 -4.71 10.28 -23.98
C THR A 192 -5.58 11.37 -24.60
N PRO A 193 -5.51 11.62 -25.92
CA PRO A 193 -4.63 10.96 -26.90
C PRO A 193 -3.25 11.62 -27.07
N SER A 194 -2.95 12.67 -26.28
CA SER A 194 -1.78 13.52 -26.52
C SER A 194 -0.42 12.85 -26.29
N VAL A 195 -0.34 11.88 -25.37
CA VAL A 195 0.90 11.13 -25.08
C VAL A 195 0.74 9.66 -25.42
N LEU A 196 -0.37 9.03 -25.01
CA LEU A 196 -0.69 7.64 -25.33
C LEU A 196 -1.93 7.54 -26.21
N SER A 197 -1.93 6.59 -27.15
CA SER A 197 -3.16 6.17 -27.83
C SER A 197 -4.17 5.61 -26.81
N LEU A 198 -5.46 5.67 -27.13
CA LEU A 198 -6.53 5.11 -26.30
C LEU A 198 -6.26 3.63 -25.97
N THR A 199 -5.94 2.83 -26.98
CA THR A 199 -5.61 1.41 -26.82
C THR A 199 -4.41 1.21 -25.90
N SER A 200 -3.35 2.03 -26.03
CA SER A 200 -2.17 1.93 -25.17
C SER A 200 -2.50 2.22 -23.70
N LYS A 201 -3.35 3.21 -23.41
CA LYS A 201 -3.78 3.52 -22.05
C LYS A 201 -4.65 2.40 -21.46
N ILE A 202 -5.60 1.87 -22.23
CA ILE A 202 -6.39 0.71 -21.84
C ILE A 202 -5.47 -0.48 -21.49
N THR A 203 -4.53 -0.82 -22.37
CA THR A 203 -3.57 -1.90 -22.14
C THR A 203 -2.73 -1.66 -20.88
N ALA A 204 -2.27 -0.43 -20.65
CA ALA A 204 -1.52 -0.10 -19.44
C ALA A 204 -2.35 -0.36 -18.17
N ILE A 205 -3.63 0.03 -18.16
CA ILE A 205 -4.54 -0.20 -17.02
C ILE A 205 -4.75 -1.69 -16.78
N LEU A 206 -4.94 -2.48 -17.85
CA LEU A 206 -5.15 -3.92 -17.77
C LEU A 206 -3.91 -4.66 -17.27
N VAL A 207 -2.73 -4.35 -17.82
CA VAL A 207 -1.46 -4.98 -17.42
C VAL A 207 -1.15 -4.68 -15.96
N TRP A 208 -1.41 -3.47 -15.49
CA TRP A 208 -1.16 -3.09 -14.10
C TRP A 208 -1.99 -3.87 -13.09
N GLN A 209 -3.16 -4.41 -13.46
CA GLN A 209 -3.98 -5.18 -12.51
C GLN A 209 -3.23 -6.37 -11.90
N ALA A 210 -2.21 -6.88 -12.59
CA ALA A 210 -1.33 -7.95 -12.11
C ALA A 210 -0.01 -7.45 -11.50
N PHE A 211 0.10 -6.19 -11.06
CA PHE A 211 1.33 -5.63 -10.46
C PHE A 211 1.93 -6.50 -9.33
N PRO A 212 1.15 -7.17 -8.44
CA PRO A 212 1.72 -8.03 -7.40
C PRO A 212 2.55 -9.18 -7.99
N LEU A 213 2.07 -9.74 -9.11
CA LEU A 213 2.79 -10.76 -9.86
C LEU A 213 4.02 -10.17 -10.53
N TRP A 214 3.89 -9.04 -11.22
CA TRP A 214 5.03 -8.41 -11.91
C TRP A 214 6.15 -8.04 -10.97
N THR A 215 5.85 -7.43 -9.82
CA THR A 215 6.87 -7.09 -8.82
C THR A 215 7.63 -8.32 -8.33
N THR A 216 6.94 -9.45 -8.18
CA THR A 216 7.53 -10.74 -7.79
C THR A 216 8.41 -11.32 -8.91
N VAL A 217 7.91 -11.33 -10.14
CA VAL A 217 8.65 -11.85 -11.32
C VAL A 217 9.94 -11.07 -11.52
N TYR A 218 9.88 -9.73 -11.55
CA TYR A 218 11.07 -8.90 -11.74
C TYR A 218 12.05 -8.97 -10.56
N ASN A 219 11.56 -9.18 -9.34
CA ASN A 219 12.42 -9.46 -8.18
C ASN A 219 13.18 -10.79 -8.35
N TYR A 220 12.53 -11.85 -8.82
CA TYR A 220 13.20 -13.12 -9.08
C TYR A 220 14.19 -13.03 -10.24
N ILE A 221 13.85 -12.30 -11.31
CA ILE A 221 14.81 -12.01 -12.39
C ILE A 221 16.06 -11.38 -11.80
N TRP A 222 15.91 -10.31 -11.00
CA TRP A 222 17.04 -9.67 -10.33
C TRP A 222 17.88 -10.67 -9.52
N ARG A 223 17.22 -11.46 -8.65
CA ARG A 223 17.91 -12.44 -7.80
C ARG A 223 18.74 -13.44 -8.61
N PHE A 224 18.21 -13.94 -9.71
CA PHE A 224 18.84 -15.03 -10.45
C PHE A 224 19.82 -14.56 -11.53
N THR A 225 19.70 -13.34 -12.03
CA THR A 225 20.53 -12.84 -13.13
C THR A 225 21.45 -11.68 -12.77
N LEU A 226 21.04 -10.81 -11.83
CA LEU A 226 21.77 -9.57 -11.51
C LEU A 226 22.45 -9.60 -10.14
N TRP A 227 21.94 -10.40 -9.19
CA TRP A 227 22.52 -10.47 -7.85
C TRP A 227 23.75 -11.39 -7.81
N PRO A 228 24.92 -10.89 -7.36
CA PRO A 228 26.10 -11.75 -7.21
C PRO A 228 25.90 -12.75 -6.07
N LYS A 229 26.52 -13.94 -6.19
CA LYS A 229 26.66 -14.85 -5.06
C LYS A 229 27.69 -14.25 -4.10
N ILE A 230 27.25 -13.95 -2.87
CA ILE A 230 28.10 -13.45 -1.80
C ILE A 230 28.24 -14.55 -0.75
N GLU A 231 29.47 -14.90 -0.42
CA GLU A 231 29.79 -15.85 0.64
C GLU A 231 30.31 -15.09 1.85
N TYR A 232 29.80 -15.44 3.03
CA TYR A 232 30.20 -14.85 4.30
C TYR A 232 30.93 -15.90 5.13
N THR A 233 32.10 -15.54 5.66
CA THR A 233 32.85 -16.40 6.58
C THR A 233 32.30 -16.30 8.01
N LYS A 234 31.70 -15.17 8.37
CA LYS A 234 31.08 -14.92 9.68
C LYS A 234 29.62 -14.53 9.55
N GLU A 235 28.81 -15.00 10.49
CA GLU A 235 27.39 -14.62 10.60
C GLU A 235 27.23 -13.11 10.86
N SER A 236 28.14 -12.52 11.64
CA SER A 236 28.22 -11.07 11.94
C SER A 236 28.17 -10.23 10.66
N ASP A 237 29.00 -10.61 9.68
CA ASP A 237 29.22 -9.87 8.45
C ASP A 237 27.97 -9.98 7.55
N ARG A 238 27.34 -11.15 7.53
CA ARG A 238 26.05 -11.36 6.86
C ARG A 238 24.97 -10.49 7.50
N LEU A 239 24.86 -10.46 8.83
CA LEU A 239 23.85 -9.66 9.53
C LEU A 239 24.07 -8.16 9.35
N ALA A 240 25.33 -7.70 9.32
CA ALA A 240 25.69 -6.32 9.03
C ALA A 240 25.30 -5.92 7.59
N ASN A 241 25.50 -6.82 6.63
CA ASN A 241 25.04 -6.61 5.26
C ASN A 241 23.50 -6.59 5.17
N GLN A 242 22.81 -7.50 5.85
CA GLN A 242 21.34 -7.58 5.88
C GLN A 242 20.69 -6.25 6.30
N ILE A 243 21.13 -5.66 7.42
CA ILE A 243 20.59 -4.38 7.87
C ILE A 243 20.92 -3.24 6.90
N THR A 244 22.09 -3.29 6.24
CA THR A 244 22.47 -2.30 5.22
C THR A 244 21.53 -2.34 4.02
N ILE A 245 21.21 -3.52 3.50
CA ILE A 245 20.27 -3.65 2.37
C ILE A 245 18.84 -3.29 2.83
N LEU A 246 18.40 -3.71 4.03
CA LEU A 246 17.11 -3.31 4.59
C LEU A 246 16.95 -1.79 4.66
N ARG A 247 17.95 -1.07 5.17
CA ARG A 247 17.97 0.41 5.21
C ARG A 247 17.76 1.01 3.82
N ASN A 248 18.37 0.44 2.78
CA ASN A 248 18.21 0.94 1.42
C ASN A 248 16.79 0.72 0.90
N VAL A 249 16.16 -0.43 1.20
CA VAL A 249 14.75 -0.69 0.87
C VAL A 249 13.83 0.26 1.60
N TYR A 250 14.05 0.50 2.90
CA TYR A 250 13.27 1.46 3.68
C TYR A 250 13.38 2.87 3.13
N LYS A 251 14.60 3.35 2.87
CA LYS A 251 14.86 4.65 2.25
C LYS A 251 14.19 4.77 0.89
N PHE A 252 14.25 3.73 0.06
CA PHE A 252 13.56 3.68 -1.24
C PHE A 252 12.05 3.86 -1.06
N GLY A 253 11.42 3.10 -0.16
CA GLY A 253 9.98 3.19 0.10
C GLY A 253 9.56 4.60 0.55
N LEU A 254 10.34 5.22 1.44
CA LEU A 254 10.09 6.59 1.89
C LEU A 254 10.33 7.64 0.79
N ALA A 255 11.41 7.49 0.01
CA ALA A 255 11.79 8.43 -1.03
C ALA A 255 10.73 8.62 -2.11
N LEU A 256 9.88 7.62 -2.34
CA LEU A 256 8.77 7.74 -3.31
C LEU A 256 7.42 8.00 -2.64
N SER A 257 7.19 7.46 -1.45
CA SER A 257 5.89 7.62 -0.77
C SER A 257 5.70 9.02 -0.19
N VAL A 258 6.74 9.58 0.44
CA VAL A 258 6.65 10.87 1.13
C VAL A 258 6.40 12.02 0.16
N PRO A 259 7.09 12.14 -1.00
CA PRO A 259 6.79 13.20 -1.96
C PRO A 259 5.35 13.17 -2.48
N ALA A 260 4.78 11.99 -2.73
CA ALA A 260 3.39 11.88 -3.18
C ALA A 260 2.41 12.40 -2.12
N HIS A 261 2.64 12.08 -0.84
CA HIS A 261 1.84 12.59 0.27
C HIS A 261 1.97 14.10 0.42
N ILE A 262 3.20 14.62 0.43
CA ILE A 262 3.45 16.07 0.56
C ILE A 262 2.86 16.83 -0.63
N ALA A 263 3.05 16.36 -1.87
CA ALA A 263 2.51 17.01 -3.06
C ALA A 263 0.98 17.07 -3.01
N THR A 264 0.34 15.96 -2.64
CA THR A 264 -1.13 15.87 -2.55
C THR A 264 -1.70 16.85 -1.53
N TRP A 265 -1.16 16.86 -0.32
CA TRP A 265 -1.59 17.80 0.71
C TRP A 265 -1.25 19.25 0.37
N THR A 266 -0.10 19.49 -0.28
CA THR A 266 0.29 20.84 -0.73
C THR A 266 -0.72 21.38 -1.74
N ILE A 267 -1.06 20.60 -2.77
CA ILE A 267 -2.06 20.97 -3.78
C ILE A 267 -3.40 21.25 -3.09
N SER A 268 -3.84 20.33 -2.22
CA SER A 268 -5.15 20.42 -1.60
C SER A 268 -5.26 21.59 -0.62
N LEU A 269 -4.29 21.79 0.27
CA LEU A 269 -4.26 22.91 1.21
C LEU A 269 -4.07 24.26 0.53
N SER A 270 -3.42 24.30 -0.64
CA SER A 270 -3.29 25.55 -1.42
C SER A 270 -4.65 26.10 -1.87
N THR A 271 -5.66 25.25 -2.08
CA THR A 271 -7.02 25.70 -2.39
C THR A 271 -7.69 26.48 -1.25
N VAL A 272 -7.23 26.27 -0.02
CA VAL A 272 -7.71 26.94 1.20
C VAL A 272 -6.85 28.15 1.53
N ALA A 273 -5.53 27.98 1.49
CA ALA A 273 -4.59 29.04 1.85
C ALA A 273 -4.46 30.14 0.77
N PHE A 274 -4.59 29.76 -0.50
CA PHE A 274 -4.39 30.64 -1.66
C PHE A 274 -5.51 30.46 -2.69
N PRO A 275 -6.78 30.71 -2.32
CA PRO A 275 -7.93 30.40 -3.17
C PRO A 275 -7.92 31.15 -4.51
N SER A 276 -7.28 32.33 -4.58
CA SER A 276 -7.16 33.12 -5.81
C SER A 276 -6.28 32.50 -6.89
N LEU A 277 -5.49 31.46 -6.56
CA LEU A 277 -4.68 30.71 -7.55
C LEU A 277 -5.50 29.68 -8.33
N PHE A 278 -6.76 29.43 -7.93
CA PHE A 278 -7.60 28.37 -8.48
C PHE A 278 -8.88 28.93 -9.08
N THR A 279 -9.40 28.26 -10.11
CA THR A 279 -10.79 28.48 -10.55
C THR A 279 -11.74 27.94 -9.48
N THR A 280 -12.99 28.42 -9.44
CA THR A 280 -13.99 27.94 -8.48
C THR A 280 -14.20 26.43 -8.55
N ALA A 281 -14.21 25.86 -9.76
CA ALA A 281 -14.33 24.41 -9.96
C ALA A 281 -13.11 23.66 -9.40
N ALA A 282 -11.89 24.10 -9.71
CA ALA A 282 -10.67 23.48 -9.21
C ALA A 282 -10.55 23.61 -7.68
N GLN A 283 -10.95 24.75 -7.12
CA GLN A 283 -10.98 24.96 -5.68
C GLN A 283 -11.92 23.96 -4.99
N SER A 284 -13.13 23.76 -5.52
CA SER A 284 -14.10 22.80 -4.98
C SER A 284 -13.61 21.36 -5.09
N GLU A 285 -13.11 20.95 -6.26
CA GLU A 285 -12.67 19.58 -6.50
C GLU A 285 -11.42 19.22 -5.69
N LEU A 286 -10.44 20.12 -5.63
CA LEU A 286 -9.16 19.86 -4.97
C LEU A 286 -9.16 20.21 -3.47
N HIS A 287 -10.27 20.71 -2.92
CA HIS A 287 -10.42 21.00 -1.49
C HIS A 287 -10.14 19.75 -0.63
N PRO A 288 -9.49 19.86 0.54
CA PRO A 288 -9.17 18.69 1.38
C PRO A 288 -10.37 17.80 1.70
N ALA A 289 -11.53 18.42 1.96
CA ALA A 289 -12.77 17.68 2.18
C ALA A 289 -13.21 16.89 0.95
N SER A 290 -13.11 17.44 -0.25
CA SER A 290 -13.49 16.74 -1.49
C SER A 290 -12.56 15.57 -1.80
N VAL A 291 -11.26 15.73 -1.51
CA VAL A 291 -10.23 14.72 -1.80
C VAL A 291 -10.26 13.58 -0.78
N PHE A 292 -10.45 13.87 0.51
CA PHE A 292 -10.25 12.89 1.58
C PHE A 292 -11.49 12.49 2.38
N LEU A 293 -12.58 13.25 2.36
CA LEU A 293 -13.78 12.94 3.16
C LEU A 293 -14.86 12.28 2.28
N PRO A 294 -15.09 10.97 2.43
CA PRO A 294 -16.21 10.29 1.78
C PRO A 294 -17.53 10.57 2.53
N PRO A 295 -18.69 10.43 1.86
CA PRO A 295 -19.99 10.45 2.51
C PRO A 295 -20.16 9.24 3.45
N ASN A 296 -21.02 9.38 4.47
CA ASN A 296 -21.35 8.28 5.40
C ASN A 296 -21.77 7.00 4.64
N PRO A 297 -21.11 5.83 4.84
CA PRO A 297 -21.39 4.64 4.04
C PRO A 297 -22.66 3.92 4.51
N PHE A 298 -23.24 4.36 5.64
CA PHE A 298 -24.52 3.89 6.18
C PHE A 298 -25.67 4.86 5.89
N GLY A 299 -25.44 5.89 5.09
CA GLY A 299 -26.47 6.86 4.66
C GLY A 299 -27.00 6.59 3.25
N ASP A 300 -27.77 7.54 2.73
CA ASP A 300 -28.48 7.40 1.44
C ASP A 300 -27.77 8.05 0.25
N ALA A 301 -26.49 8.43 0.40
CA ALA A 301 -25.73 9.09 -0.66
C ALA A 301 -25.64 8.19 -1.92
N LYS A 302 -25.95 8.77 -3.09
CA LYS A 302 -25.83 8.11 -4.40
C LYS A 302 -24.77 8.79 -5.26
N SER A 303 -23.91 8.00 -5.90
CA SER A 303 -22.94 8.54 -6.85
C SER A 303 -23.65 8.96 -8.13
N ILE A 304 -23.28 10.12 -8.68
CA ILE A 304 -23.85 10.63 -9.93
C ILE A 304 -23.31 9.85 -11.14
N ASP A 305 -22.04 9.44 -11.06
CA ASP A 305 -21.32 8.73 -12.12
C ASP A 305 -20.28 7.77 -11.52
N VAL A 306 -19.58 7.04 -12.40
CA VAL A 306 -18.50 6.12 -12.00
C VAL A 306 -17.37 6.88 -11.31
N ALA A 307 -17.03 8.10 -11.76
CA ALA A 307 -15.92 8.86 -11.19
C ALA A 307 -16.15 9.21 -9.71
N GLN A 308 -17.34 9.71 -9.39
CA GLN A 308 -17.75 10.06 -8.03
C GLN A 308 -17.79 8.84 -7.12
N GLY A 309 -18.35 7.72 -7.61
CA GLY A 309 -18.41 6.48 -6.84
C GLY A 309 -17.02 5.86 -6.63
N SER A 310 -16.18 5.79 -7.67
CA SER A 310 -14.80 5.32 -7.57
C SER A 310 -13.97 6.20 -6.63
N LYS A 311 -14.19 7.52 -6.61
CA LYS A 311 -13.57 8.43 -5.62
C LYS A 311 -13.93 8.04 -4.20
N TRP A 312 -15.22 7.85 -3.89
CA TRP A 312 -15.66 7.44 -2.56
C TRP A 312 -15.10 6.08 -2.16
N PHE A 313 -15.08 5.13 -3.09
CA PHE A 313 -14.42 3.84 -2.89
C PHE A 313 -12.96 4.02 -2.50
N MET A 314 -12.19 4.79 -3.28
CA MET A 314 -10.76 5.02 -3.04
C MET A 314 -10.48 5.77 -1.73
N GLN A 315 -11.35 6.70 -1.33
CA GLN A 315 -11.25 7.39 -0.04
C GLN A 315 -11.38 6.41 1.13
N TYR A 316 -12.39 5.53 1.10
CA TYR A 316 -12.52 4.48 2.10
C TYR A 316 -11.39 3.47 2.04
N ASP A 317 -10.99 3.08 0.83
CA ASP A 317 -9.94 2.09 0.61
C ASP A 317 -8.61 2.58 1.22
N TYR A 318 -8.24 3.83 0.95
CA TYR A 318 -7.08 4.48 1.53
C TYR A 318 -7.20 4.65 3.06
N ALA A 319 -8.31 5.21 3.56
CA ALA A 319 -8.46 5.55 4.98
C ALA A 319 -8.45 4.32 5.90
N ILE A 320 -9.20 3.27 5.54
CA ILE A 320 -9.29 2.05 6.36
C ILE A 320 -7.97 1.29 6.33
N THR A 321 -7.39 1.12 5.14
CA THR A 321 -6.13 0.38 4.97
C THR A 321 -4.98 1.08 5.67
N SER A 322 -4.87 2.40 5.51
CA SER A 322 -3.82 3.18 6.18
C SER A 322 -3.91 3.13 7.70
N THR A 323 -5.13 3.21 8.23
CA THR A 323 -5.39 3.03 9.66
C THR A 323 -4.96 1.64 10.13
N ALA A 324 -5.32 0.58 9.39
CA ALA A 324 -4.97 -0.79 9.72
C ALA A 324 -3.45 -1.00 9.77
N TYR A 325 -2.70 -0.49 8.79
CA TYR A 325 -1.25 -0.63 8.75
C TYR A 325 -0.56 0.17 9.86
N VAL A 326 -1.05 1.35 10.23
CA VAL A 326 -0.50 2.09 11.38
C VAL A 326 -0.74 1.32 12.68
N ILE A 327 -1.95 0.80 12.92
CA ILE A 327 -2.27 -0.02 14.10
C ILE A 327 -1.36 -1.26 14.17
N TRP A 328 -1.21 -1.97 13.05
CA TRP A 328 -0.36 -3.15 12.98
C TRP A 328 1.12 -2.81 13.20
N ALA A 329 1.63 -1.71 12.65
CA ALA A 329 3.02 -1.31 12.81
C ALA A 329 3.32 -0.89 14.25
N ILE A 330 2.39 -0.18 14.90
CA ILE A 330 2.45 0.12 16.33
C ILE A 330 2.51 -1.18 17.14
N ALA A 331 1.60 -2.13 16.87
CA ALA A 331 1.59 -3.41 17.57
C ALA A 331 2.92 -4.16 17.38
N SER A 332 3.43 -4.20 16.14
CA SER A 332 4.66 -4.90 15.78
C SER A 332 5.91 -4.25 16.38
N ARG A 333 5.89 -2.94 16.59
CA ARG A 333 7.01 -2.18 17.16
C ARG A 333 7.03 -2.15 18.70
N TYR A 334 5.86 -2.08 19.33
CA TYR A 334 5.73 -1.79 20.77
C TYR A 334 5.17 -2.96 21.61
N SER A 335 4.64 -4.03 21.01
CA SER A 335 4.04 -5.13 21.80
C SER A 335 5.05 -6.11 22.40
N LYS A 336 6.31 -6.07 21.95
CA LYS A 336 7.39 -6.94 22.45
C LYS A 336 8.48 -6.14 23.14
N SER A 337 8.95 -6.67 24.27
CA SER A 337 10.17 -6.18 24.91
C SER A 337 11.37 -6.52 24.03
N VAL A 338 12.23 -5.53 23.84
CA VAL A 338 13.44 -5.64 23.04
C VAL A 338 14.61 -5.56 24.04
N LYS A 339 15.39 -6.63 24.20
CA LYS A 339 16.46 -6.71 25.21
C LYS A 339 17.71 -5.93 24.77
N THR A 340 17.84 -4.67 25.15
CA THR A 340 19.07 -3.89 24.88
C THR A 340 20.21 -4.25 25.83
N ALA A 341 21.47 -4.15 25.36
CA ALA A 341 22.68 -4.60 26.06
C ALA A 341 22.98 -3.90 27.42
N THR A 342 22.25 -2.83 27.75
CA THR A 342 22.50 -1.97 28.93
C THR A 342 21.25 -1.66 29.77
N LYS A 343 20.04 -2.05 29.35
CA LYS A 343 18.78 -1.98 30.12
C LYS A 343 17.67 -2.65 29.31
N ASP A 344 16.63 -3.20 29.93
CA ASP A 344 15.41 -3.57 29.20
C ASP A 344 14.68 -2.30 28.76
N GLN A 345 14.99 -1.76 27.57
CA GLN A 345 14.11 -0.78 26.92
C GLN A 345 12.95 -1.53 26.28
N SER A 346 11.97 -1.88 27.11
CA SER A 346 10.60 -1.94 26.61
C SER A 346 10.29 -0.53 26.11
N ALA A 347 10.29 -0.32 24.79
CA ALA A 347 9.68 0.87 24.25
C ALA A 347 8.20 0.77 24.65
N SER A 348 7.82 1.45 25.72
CA SER A 348 6.43 1.60 26.11
C SER A 348 5.80 2.59 25.13
N LEU A 349 4.62 2.26 24.63
CA LEU A 349 3.81 3.20 23.86
C LEU A 349 3.25 4.25 24.84
N ASP A 350 4.03 5.31 25.07
CA ASP A 350 3.63 6.45 25.89
C ASP A 350 2.99 7.56 25.05
N ALA A 351 2.51 8.62 25.73
CA ALA A 351 1.87 9.76 25.07
C ALA A 351 2.81 10.48 24.09
N LEU A 352 4.11 10.56 24.39
CA LEU A 352 5.09 11.22 23.54
C LEU A 352 5.33 10.41 22.25
N ALA A 353 5.40 9.09 22.36
CA ALA A 353 5.48 8.18 21.22
C ALA A 353 4.24 8.31 20.33
N LEU A 354 3.04 8.41 20.91
CA LEU A 354 1.80 8.64 20.16
C LEU A 354 1.82 9.98 19.42
N VAL A 355 2.23 11.07 20.07
CA VAL A 355 2.39 12.38 19.41
C VAL A 355 3.42 12.30 18.27
N GLY A 356 4.54 11.61 18.49
CA GLY A 356 5.55 11.39 17.45
C GLY A 356 5.02 10.59 16.26
N ILE A 357 4.19 9.57 16.50
CA ILE A 357 3.53 8.80 15.43
C ILE A 357 2.55 9.68 14.66
N LEU A 358 1.72 10.47 15.35
CA LEU A 358 0.79 11.40 14.69
C LEU A 358 1.53 12.44 13.84
N GLY A 359 2.65 12.97 14.35
CA GLY A 359 3.54 13.86 13.59
C GLY A 359 4.11 13.18 12.33
N LYS A 360 4.54 11.92 12.44
CA LYS A 360 4.97 11.13 11.27
C LYS A 360 3.84 10.90 10.27
N VAL A 361 2.62 10.58 10.72
CA VAL A 361 1.47 10.41 9.81
C VAL A 361 1.20 11.70 9.04
N ALA A 362 1.25 12.85 9.71
CA ALA A 362 1.05 14.15 9.08
C ALA A 362 2.14 14.48 8.06
N LEU A 363 3.42 14.22 8.37
CA LEU A 363 4.57 14.61 7.55
C LEU A 363 4.90 13.60 6.44
N LEU A 364 4.89 12.31 6.76
CA LEU A 364 5.34 11.23 5.89
C LEU A 364 4.18 10.57 5.15
N GLY A 365 2.97 10.66 5.70
CA GLY A 365 1.84 9.83 5.33
C GLY A 365 1.77 8.54 6.15
N PRO A 366 0.59 7.92 6.25
CA PRO A 366 0.34 6.82 7.17
C PRO A 366 1.08 5.52 6.77
N PHE A 367 1.18 5.19 5.49
CA PHE A 367 1.91 3.97 5.07
C PHE A 367 3.43 4.14 5.22
N ALA A 368 3.96 5.32 4.89
CA ALA A 368 5.36 5.65 5.16
C ALA A 368 5.67 5.65 6.68
N THR A 369 4.71 6.06 7.50
CA THR A 369 4.83 5.95 8.97
C THR A 369 4.88 4.50 9.42
N ALA A 370 4.00 3.63 8.90
CA ALA A 370 4.04 2.20 9.19
C ALA A 370 5.38 1.57 8.80
N LEU A 371 5.89 1.88 7.60
CA LEU A 371 7.24 1.46 7.15
C LEU A 371 8.33 1.93 8.11
N THR A 372 8.26 3.19 8.57
CA THR A 372 9.23 3.78 9.50
C THR A 372 9.23 3.08 10.86
N LEU A 373 8.05 2.75 11.40
CA LEU A 373 7.94 2.01 12.66
C LEU A 373 8.54 0.59 12.57
N ILE A 374 8.39 -0.07 11.43
CA ILE A 374 9.03 -1.37 11.18
C ILE A 374 10.55 -1.22 10.97
N TRP A 375 10.99 -0.17 10.29
CA TRP A 375 12.41 0.17 10.19
C TRP A 375 13.03 0.38 11.58
N GLU A 376 12.41 1.20 12.43
CA GLU A 376 12.87 1.42 13.81
C GLU A 376 12.95 0.12 14.63
N ARG A 377 11.98 -0.78 14.46
CA ARG A 377 12.00 -2.10 15.10
C ARG A 377 13.25 -2.87 14.69
N ASP A 378 13.52 -2.92 13.39
CA ASP A 378 14.67 -3.64 12.83
C ASP A 378 16.00 -3.04 13.31
N GLU A 379 16.15 -1.71 13.29
CA GLU A 379 17.37 -1.04 13.77
C GLU A 379 17.72 -1.46 15.20
N ILE A 380 16.73 -1.47 16.10
CA ILE A 380 16.95 -1.82 17.51
C ILE A 380 17.35 -3.28 17.65
N ILE A 381 16.73 -4.18 16.87
CA ILE A 381 17.03 -5.62 16.95
C ILE A 381 18.43 -5.91 16.39
N PHE A 382 18.81 -5.31 15.25
CA PHE A 382 20.13 -5.51 14.67
C PHE A 382 21.26 -4.85 15.47
N ALA A 383 21.02 -3.71 16.13
CA ALA A 383 22.01 -3.08 17.02
C ALA A 383 22.42 -3.98 18.20
N GLN A 384 21.55 -4.91 18.64
CA GLN A 384 21.89 -5.86 19.71
C GLN A 384 22.93 -6.90 19.31
N ALA A 385 22.94 -7.35 18.05
CA ALA A 385 23.94 -8.33 17.61
C ALA A 385 25.36 -7.77 17.70
N GLY A 386 25.57 -6.51 17.29
CA GLY A 386 26.87 -5.86 17.38
C GLY A 386 27.36 -5.73 18.83
N ALA A 387 26.48 -5.31 19.75
CA ALA A 387 26.83 -5.14 21.17
C ALA A 387 27.11 -6.46 21.93
N VAL A 388 26.51 -7.57 21.49
CA VAL A 388 26.76 -8.90 22.09
C VAL A 388 28.08 -9.49 21.60
N GLU A 389 28.50 -9.21 20.36
CA GLU A 389 29.80 -9.65 19.84
C GLU A 389 30.97 -8.91 20.48
N GLU A 390 30.87 -7.59 20.63
CA GLU A 390 31.92 -6.79 21.31
C GLU A 390 32.19 -7.30 22.75
N LYS A 391 31.13 -7.66 23.50
CA LYS A 391 31.25 -8.24 24.85
C LYS A 391 31.83 -9.64 24.90
N LYS A 392 31.83 -10.41 23.80
CA LYS A 392 32.48 -11.74 23.75
C LYS A 392 33.95 -11.65 23.38
N THR A 393 34.38 -10.54 22.79
CA THR A 393 35.76 -10.28 22.36
C THR A 393 36.56 -9.44 23.36
N SER A 394 35.91 -8.81 24.34
CA SER A 394 36.52 -8.19 25.53
C SER A 394 36.61 -9.19 26.68
#